data_AF-A0A1G8NGC0-F1
#
_entry.id   AF-A0A1G8NGC0-F1
#
_cell.length_a   1.000
_cell.length_b   1.000
_cell.length_c   1.000
_cell.angle_alpha   90.00
_cell.angle_beta   90.00
_cell.angle_gamma   90.00
#
_symmetry.space_group_name_H-M   'P 1'
#
loop_
_entity.id
_entity.type
_entity.pdbx_description
1 polymer ?
#
loop_
_entity_poly.entity_id
_entity_poly.type
_entity_poly.pdbx_seq_one_letter_code
_entity_poly.pdbx_strand_id
1 'polypeptide(L)'
;MARPRKASDQSSTVSVSLRVDPAIKYAIDIAARVQKRTVTGVVEWSVEKALDQVMMPADFLVEGNKGPALPEPISVIKAVKEKLWSPDEAIRLVTLAFQYPSLLAFDESIVWESIRLSPPFWKFTPRVLTEANPWRNARLDVISSYWETLLQRIADAGGIVQVSYEDVGLPTPLELEERKAKAITESDGFYQQMAIESENLRRQNEALHYLTDQLFELLKKVDPEKAKSIKGLPPLP
;
A
#
# COMPACT_ATOMS: atom_id res chain seq x y z
N MET A 1 2.42 33.66 -5.83
CA MET A 1 2.99 32.43 -5.22
C MET A 1 3.17 31.40 -6.33
N ALA A 2 4.41 30.99 -6.60
CA ALA A 2 4.71 30.04 -7.66
C ALA A 2 4.30 28.62 -7.22
N ARG A 3 3.54 27.93 -8.08
CA ARG A 3 3.11 26.55 -7.88
C ARG A 3 4.35 25.64 -7.84
N PRO A 4 4.51 24.74 -6.85
CA PRO A 4 5.65 23.84 -6.82
C PRO A 4 5.65 22.97 -8.08
N ARG A 5 6.80 22.84 -8.73
CA ARG A 5 7.00 21.94 -9.88
C ARG A 5 6.71 20.52 -9.39
N LYS A 6 5.79 19.81 -10.07
CA LYS A 6 5.61 18.38 -9.90
C LYS A 6 6.97 17.69 -10.08
N ALA A 7 7.29 16.78 -9.16
CA ALA A 7 8.39 15.84 -9.29
C ALA A 7 8.35 15.19 -10.68
N SER A 8 9.54 15.04 -11.27
CA SER A 8 9.82 14.53 -12.62
C SER A 8 8.70 13.65 -13.21
N ASP A 9 7.96 14.18 -14.18
CA ASP A 9 7.29 13.34 -15.18
C ASP A 9 8.41 12.52 -15.83
N GLN A 10 8.53 11.23 -15.49
CA GLN A 10 9.32 10.32 -16.30
C GLN A 10 8.75 10.41 -17.72
N SER A 11 9.56 10.90 -18.66
CA SER A 11 9.13 11.06 -20.04
C SER A 11 8.59 9.73 -20.56
N SER A 12 7.38 9.73 -21.11
CA SER A 12 6.74 8.56 -21.71
C SER A 12 7.49 7.98 -22.92
N THR A 13 8.62 8.56 -23.29
CA THR A 13 9.45 8.20 -24.42
C THR A 13 10.91 8.12 -23.99
N VAL A 14 11.62 7.13 -24.54
CA VAL A 14 13.05 6.87 -24.31
C VAL A 14 13.75 6.89 -25.67
N SER A 15 14.82 7.67 -25.80
CA SER A 15 15.62 7.73 -27.03
C SER A 15 16.58 6.54 -27.10
N VAL A 16 16.55 5.78 -28.19
CA VAL A 16 17.46 4.65 -28.44
C VAL A 16 18.35 4.96 -29.65
N SER A 17 19.66 4.78 -29.50
CA SER A 17 20.64 4.86 -30.60
C SER A 17 21.11 3.46 -30.97
N LEU A 18 21.00 3.08 -32.25
CA LEU A 18 21.36 1.76 -32.75
C LEU A 18 22.38 1.88 -33.89
N ARG A 19 23.42 1.04 -33.84
CA ARG A 19 24.34 0.83 -34.96
C ARG A 19 23.86 -0.38 -35.76
N VAL A 20 23.67 -0.19 -37.07
CA VAL A 20 23.25 -1.24 -38.01
C VAL A 20 24.07 -1.19 -39.27
N ASP A 21 24.23 -2.34 -39.90
CA ASP A 21 24.86 -2.43 -41.22
C ASP A 21 24.01 -1.73 -42.29
N PRO A 22 24.62 -1.17 -43.35
CA PRO A 22 23.90 -0.49 -44.42
C PRO A 22 22.81 -1.36 -45.09
N ALA A 23 23.06 -2.68 -45.20
CA ALA A 23 22.08 -3.63 -45.74
C ALA A 23 20.85 -3.78 -44.83
N ILE A 24 21.04 -3.85 -43.51
CA ILE A 24 19.95 -3.92 -42.53
C ILE A 24 19.14 -2.62 -42.57
N LYS A 25 19.81 -1.46 -42.62
CA LYS A 25 19.14 -0.17 -42.78
C LYS A 25 18.24 -0.17 -44.03
N TYR A 26 18.76 -0.59 -45.18
CA TYR A 26 17.99 -0.64 -46.42
C TYR A 26 16.79 -1.60 -46.32
N ALA A 27 16.96 -2.76 -45.66
CA ALA A 27 15.87 -3.70 -45.42
C ALA A 27 14.77 -3.10 -44.52
N ILE A 28 15.14 -2.36 -43.46
CA ILE A 28 14.18 -1.64 -42.61
C ILE A 28 13.43 -0.57 -43.43
N ASP A 29 14.15 0.19 -44.27
CA ASP A 29 13.55 1.20 -45.15
C ASP A 29 12.54 0.56 -46.13
N ILE A 30 12.81 -0.63 -46.66
CA ILE A 30 11.86 -1.39 -47.49
C ILE A 30 10.67 -1.86 -46.65
N ALA A 31 10.90 -2.47 -45.49
CA ALA A 31 9.84 -2.98 -44.62
C ALA A 31 8.87 -1.86 -44.21
N ALA A 32 9.39 -0.66 -43.91
CA ALA A 32 8.61 0.52 -43.59
C ALA A 32 7.65 0.90 -44.73
N ARG A 33 8.13 0.87 -45.99
CA ARG A 33 7.30 1.13 -47.17
C ARG A 33 6.25 0.05 -47.40
N VAL A 34 6.63 -1.22 -47.29
CA VAL A 34 5.72 -2.37 -47.48
C VAL A 34 4.60 -2.33 -46.46
N GLN A 35 4.93 -2.08 -45.20
CA GLN A 35 3.97 -2.08 -44.09
C GLN A 35 3.29 -0.72 -43.89
N LYS A 36 3.62 0.29 -44.70
CA LYS A 36 3.10 1.67 -44.63
C LYS A 36 3.23 2.28 -43.23
N ARG A 37 4.38 2.10 -42.59
CA ARG A 37 4.69 2.64 -41.26
C ARG A 37 6.04 3.37 -41.29
N THR A 38 6.33 4.15 -40.25
CA THR A 38 7.64 4.81 -40.12
C THR A 38 8.74 3.77 -39.83
N VAL A 39 10.00 4.12 -40.12
CA VAL A 39 11.17 3.31 -39.76
C VAL A 39 11.16 2.97 -38.27
N THR A 40 10.90 3.97 -37.41
CA THR A 40 10.75 3.78 -35.97
C THR A 40 9.65 2.77 -35.63
N GLY A 41 8.48 2.86 -36.29
CA GLY A 41 7.39 1.90 -36.07
C GLY A 41 7.69 0.47 -36.56
N VAL A 42 8.58 0.28 -37.54
CA VAL A 42 9.09 -1.07 -37.87
C VAL A 42 9.97 -1.58 -36.74
N VAL A 43 10.86 -0.74 -36.21
CA VAL A 43 11.78 -1.11 -35.13
C VAL A 43 11.01 -1.48 -33.87
N GLU A 44 10.08 -0.65 -33.41
CA GLU A 44 9.26 -0.93 -32.21
C GLU A 44 8.49 -2.25 -32.33
N TRP A 45 7.81 -2.46 -33.45
CA TRP A 45 7.09 -3.72 -33.72
C TRP A 45 8.02 -4.93 -33.74
N SER A 46 9.22 -4.79 -34.33
CA SER A 46 10.19 -5.88 -34.41
C SER A 46 10.72 -6.23 -33.02
N VAL A 47 11.00 -5.23 -32.19
CA VAL A 47 11.42 -5.43 -30.79
C VAL A 47 10.32 -6.09 -29.98
N GLU A 48 9.07 -5.63 -30.08
CA GLU A 48 7.94 -6.26 -29.39
C GLU A 48 7.78 -7.73 -29.81
N LYS A 49 7.93 -8.03 -31.10
CA LYS A 49 7.89 -9.41 -31.61
C LYS A 49 9.04 -10.27 -31.10
N ALA A 50 10.25 -9.72 -31.02
CA ALA A 50 11.39 -10.44 -30.45
C ALA A 50 11.17 -10.73 -28.96
N LEU A 51 10.70 -9.74 -28.18
CA LEU A 51 10.44 -9.90 -26.75
C LEU A 51 9.30 -10.88 -26.44
N ASP A 52 8.36 -11.06 -27.38
CA ASP A 52 7.30 -12.06 -27.27
C ASP A 52 7.80 -13.51 -27.46
N GLN A 53 8.99 -13.69 -28.06
CA GLN A 53 9.61 -15.00 -28.24
C GLN A 53 10.55 -15.38 -27.09
N VAL A 54 11.00 -14.41 -26.30
CA VAL A 54 11.83 -14.67 -25.11
C VAL A 54 10.94 -15.06 -23.95
N MET A 55 11.13 -16.26 -23.40
CA MET A 55 10.35 -16.77 -22.29
C MET A 55 10.99 -16.42 -20.94
N MET A 56 10.17 -16.08 -19.96
CA MET A 56 10.60 -15.93 -18.58
C MET A 56 11.07 -17.28 -18.01
N PRO A 57 12.10 -17.30 -17.16
CA PRO A 57 12.50 -18.52 -16.47
C PRO A 57 11.37 -19.01 -15.56
N ALA A 58 11.29 -20.34 -15.39
CA ALA A 58 10.39 -20.97 -14.45
C ALA A 58 10.96 -20.89 -13.03
N ASP A 59 11.01 -19.68 -12.46
CA ASP A 59 11.44 -19.45 -11.09
C ASP A 59 10.28 -19.75 -10.12
N PHE A 60 9.94 -21.03 -9.95
CA PHE A 60 8.99 -21.42 -8.92
C PHE A 60 9.71 -21.65 -7.59
N LEU A 61 9.49 -20.74 -6.64
CA LEU A 61 9.64 -21.01 -5.21
C LEU A 61 8.30 -21.36 -4.53
N VAL A 62 7.33 -21.88 -5.27
CA VAL A 62 6.10 -22.43 -4.71
C VAL A 62 5.81 -23.77 -5.40
N GLU A 63 6.12 -24.86 -4.71
CA GLU A 63 5.08 -25.77 -4.23
C GLU A 63 5.68 -26.83 -3.30
N GLY A 64 5.29 -26.74 -2.03
CA GLY A 64 5.40 -27.87 -1.15
C GLY A 64 4.67 -29.06 -1.76
N ASN A 65 5.39 -30.16 -1.93
CA ASN A 65 4.90 -31.53 -2.06
C ASN A 65 3.40 -31.69 -2.40
N LYS A 66 3.08 -31.67 -3.72
CA LYS A 66 1.99 -32.37 -4.45
C LYS A 66 1.13 -31.45 -5.37
N GLY A 67 1.54 -31.24 -6.63
CA GLY A 67 0.76 -30.73 -7.80
C GLY A 67 0.28 -29.26 -7.72
N PRO A 68 0.02 -28.52 -8.84
CA PRO A 68 -0.58 -28.92 -10.13
C PRO A 68 0.22 -28.49 -11.40
N ALA A 69 -0.43 -28.46 -12.57
CA ALA A 69 0.18 -28.17 -13.88
C ALA A 69 1.09 -26.92 -13.86
N LEU A 70 2.33 -27.09 -14.33
CA LEU A 70 3.28 -26.00 -14.53
C LEU A 70 2.57 -24.82 -15.21
N PRO A 71 2.55 -23.63 -14.60
CA PRO A 71 2.03 -22.43 -15.26
C PRO A 71 2.71 -22.26 -16.61
N GLU A 72 1.92 -21.97 -17.64
CA GLU A 72 2.46 -21.82 -18.99
C GLU A 72 3.59 -20.78 -19.00
N PRO A 73 4.71 -21.06 -19.68
CA PRO A 73 5.77 -20.09 -19.86
C PRO A 73 5.21 -18.78 -20.42
N ILE A 74 5.53 -17.67 -19.76
CA ILE A 74 5.06 -16.34 -20.14
C ILE A 74 6.21 -15.64 -20.86
N SER A 75 5.94 -14.93 -21.95
CA SER A 75 6.95 -14.13 -22.63
C SER A 75 7.38 -12.91 -21.80
N VAL A 76 8.60 -12.41 -22.03
CA VAL A 76 9.17 -11.25 -21.31
C VAL A 76 8.24 -10.04 -21.43
N ILE A 77 7.77 -9.73 -22.63
CA ILE A 77 6.90 -8.57 -22.85
C ILE A 77 5.58 -8.68 -22.07
N LYS A 78 5.01 -9.87 -22.00
CA LYS A 78 3.76 -10.12 -21.28
C LYS A 78 3.97 -10.03 -19.77
N ALA A 79 5.05 -10.63 -19.25
CA ALA A 79 5.40 -10.52 -17.84
C ALA A 79 5.66 -9.06 -17.41
N VAL A 80 6.37 -8.28 -18.23
CA VAL A 80 6.60 -6.86 -17.96
C VAL A 80 5.29 -6.08 -17.93
N LYS A 81 4.45 -6.19 -18.97
CA LYS A 81 3.18 -5.44 -19.06
C LYS A 81 2.18 -5.80 -17.97
N GLU A 82 2.10 -7.07 -17.57
CA GLU A 82 1.08 -7.54 -16.63
C GLU A 82 1.53 -7.48 -15.16
N LYS A 83 2.83 -7.66 -14.89
CA LYS A 83 3.30 -7.96 -13.53
C LYS A 83 4.49 -7.14 -13.05
N LEU A 84 5.46 -6.83 -13.90
CA LEU A 84 6.74 -6.26 -13.44
C LEU A 84 6.84 -4.73 -13.59
N TRP A 85 6.10 -4.15 -14.53
CA TRP A 85 6.22 -2.73 -14.82
C TRP A 85 5.61 -1.84 -13.73
N SER A 86 6.40 -0.85 -13.31
CA SER A 86 5.98 0.26 -12.46
C SER A 86 6.74 1.53 -12.89
N PRO A 87 6.15 2.72 -12.78
CA PRO A 87 6.89 3.98 -12.92
C PRO A 87 8.01 4.11 -11.89
N ASP A 88 7.79 3.56 -10.70
CA ASP A 88 8.76 3.59 -9.62
C ASP A 88 9.76 2.43 -9.74
N GLU A 89 11.04 2.77 -9.79
CA GLU A 89 12.16 1.84 -9.88
C GLU A 89 12.24 0.92 -8.66
N ALA A 90 11.99 1.45 -7.47
CA ALA A 90 12.00 0.66 -6.23
C ALA A 90 10.99 -0.49 -6.31
N ILE A 91 9.78 -0.18 -6.80
CA ILE A 91 8.71 -1.16 -6.97
C ILE A 91 9.07 -2.16 -8.07
N ARG A 92 9.69 -1.72 -9.18
CA ARG A 92 10.15 -2.63 -10.24
C ARG A 92 11.14 -3.66 -9.69
N LEU A 93 12.14 -3.22 -8.94
CA LEU A 93 13.15 -4.11 -8.36
C LEU A 93 12.53 -5.09 -7.37
N VAL A 94 11.73 -4.60 -6.41
CA VAL A 94 11.06 -5.46 -5.41
C VAL A 94 10.16 -6.50 -6.07
N THR A 95 9.48 -6.12 -7.15
CA THR A 95 8.58 -7.02 -7.88
C THR A 95 9.35 -8.05 -8.70
N LEU A 96 10.44 -7.65 -9.37
CA LEU A 96 11.34 -8.56 -10.09
C LEU A 96 11.98 -9.55 -9.13
N ALA A 97 12.53 -9.06 -8.01
CA ALA A 97 13.21 -9.87 -7.01
C ALA A 97 12.30 -10.94 -6.38
N PHE A 98 11.03 -10.61 -6.17
CA PHE A 98 10.06 -11.57 -5.63
C PHE A 98 9.63 -12.62 -6.67
N GLN A 99 9.38 -12.22 -7.92
CA GLN A 99 8.82 -13.13 -8.94
C GLN A 99 9.89 -13.95 -9.67
N TYR A 100 11.04 -13.33 -9.97
CA TYR A 100 12.11 -13.89 -10.79
C TYR A 100 13.47 -13.57 -10.16
N PRO A 101 13.77 -14.10 -8.95
CA PRO A 101 15.02 -13.81 -8.25
C PRO A 101 16.27 -14.21 -9.05
N SER A 102 16.18 -15.16 -10.00
CA SER A 102 17.33 -15.57 -10.82
C SER A 102 17.76 -14.51 -11.84
N LEU A 103 16.89 -13.54 -12.14
CA LEU A 103 17.16 -12.46 -13.10
C LEU A 103 17.83 -11.24 -12.47
N LEU A 104 18.01 -11.22 -11.15
CA LEU A 104 18.65 -10.10 -10.47
C LEU A 104 20.14 -10.03 -10.82
N ALA A 105 20.60 -8.83 -11.16
CA ALA A 105 22.02 -8.53 -11.21
C ALA A 105 22.63 -8.55 -9.80
N PHE A 106 23.97 -8.59 -9.73
CA PHE A 106 24.68 -8.59 -8.44
C PHE A 106 24.31 -7.36 -7.58
N ASP A 107 24.33 -6.17 -8.15
CA ASP A 107 23.99 -4.94 -7.43
C ASP A 107 22.52 -4.93 -6.96
N GLU A 108 21.61 -5.41 -7.82
CA GLU A 108 20.19 -5.54 -7.48
C GLU A 108 19.96 -6.55 -6.36
N SER A 109 20.76 -7.63 -6.31
CA SER A 109 20.70 -8.63 -5.24
C SER A 109 21.12 -8.03 -3.89
N ILE A 110 22.12 -7.13 -3.87
CA ILE A 110 22.53 -6.42 -2.66
C ILE A 110 21.41 -5.49 -2.18
N VAL A 111 20.78 -4.75 -3.10
CA VAL A 111 19.64 -3.89 -2.79
C VAL A 111 18.48 -4.71 -2.24
N TRP A 112 18.14 -5.83 -2.89
CA TRP A 112 17.07 -6.71 -2.45
C TRP A 112 17.31 -7.29 -1.05
N GLU A 113 18.51 -7.80 -0.77
CA GLU A 113 18.86 -8.34 0.55
C GLU A 113 18.85 -7.25 1.63
N SER A 114 19.32 -6.04 1.30
CA SER A 114 19.24 -4.88 2.19
C SER A 114 17.79 -4.55 2.55
N ILE A 115 16.87 -4.60 1.58
CA ILE A 115 15.44 -4.40 1.83
C ILE A 115 14.89 -5.53 2.71
N ARG A 116 15.20 -6.79 2.39
CA ARG A 116 14.70 -7.99 3.11
C ARG A 116 15.10 -7.98 4.59
N LEU A 117 16.31 -7.54 4.90
CA LEU A 117 16.85 -7.49 6.26
C LEU A 117 16.39 -6.28 7.06
N SER A 118 15.76 -5.28 6.43
CA SER A 118 15.40 -4.00 7.04
C SER A 118 13.93 -4.00 7.51
N PRO A 119 13.65 -4.10 8.82
CA PRO A 119 12.28 -4.17 9.36
C PRO A 119 11.32 -3.04 8.96
N PRO A 120 11.75 -1.77 8.80
CA PRO A 120 10.85 -0.67 8.44
C PRO A 120 10.11 -0.85 7.12
N PHE A 121 10.68 -1.63 6.19
CA PHE A 121 10.11 -1.87 4.87
C PHE A 121 9.03 -2.95 4.85
N TRP A 122 8.72 -3.57 5.99
CA TRP A 122 7.78 -4.68 6.07
C TRP A 122 6.70 -4.45 7.13
N LYS A 123 5.54 -5.08 6.95
CA LYS A 123 4.54 -5.20 8.03
C LYS A 123 5.03 -6.19 9.09
N PHE A 124 5.65 -7.28 8.64
CA PHE A 124 6.39 -8.24 9.45
C PHE A 124 7.67 -8.63 8.70
N THR A 125 8.81 -8.65 9.38
CA THR A 125 10.10 -8.95 8.72
C THR A 125 10.09 -10.37 8.14
N PRO A 126 10.27 -10.55 6.82
CA PRO A 126 10.19 -11.85 6.17
C PRO A 126 11.42 -12.70 6.49
N ARG A 127 11.21 -13.96 6.87
CA ARG A 127 12.28 -14.94 7.10
C ARG A 127 12.60 -15.75 5.84
N VAL A 128 11.57 -15.99 5.03
CA VAL A 128 11.65 -16.72 3.76
C VAL A 128 11.16 -15.85 2.61
N LEU A 129 11.57 -16.16 1.38
CA LEU A 129 11.19 -15.35 0.21
C LEU A 129 9.67 -15.27 0.02
N THR A 130 8.94 -16.34 0.31
CA THR A 130 7.47 -16.38 0.15
C THR A 130 6.74 -15.39 1.07
N GLU A 131 7.35 -15.02 2.21
CA GLU A 131 6.86 -13.99 3.13
C GLU A 131 7.17 -12.56 2.63
N ALA A 132 8.18 -12.40 1.76
CA ALA A 132 8.61 -11.12 1.19
C ALA A 132 7.71 -10.65 0.04
N ASN A 133 6.41 -10.94 0.11
CA ASN A 133 5.44 -10.62 -0.94
C ASN A 133 5.24 -9.08 -1.04
N PRO A 134 5.48 -8.47 -2.22
CA PRO A 134 5.40 -7.03 -2.44
C PRO A 134 4.03 -6.40 -2.09
N TRP A 135 2.93 -7.09 -2.42
CA TRP A 135 1.58 -6.54 -2.29
C TRP A 135 0.97 -6.78 -0.91
N ARG A 136 1.44 -7.82 -0.20
CA ARG A 136 0.89 -8.21 1.11
C ARG A 136 1.70 -7.65 2.26
N ASN A 137 3.02 -7.81 2.20
CA ASN A 137 3.91 -7.58 3.35
C ASN A 137 4.80 -6.33 3.18
N ALA A 138 5.28 -6.05 1.96
CA ALA A 138 6.13 -4.88 1.76
C ALA A 138 5.37 -3.56 1.96
N ARG A 139 6.05 -2.57 2.55
CA ARG A 139 5.62 -1.18 2.63
C ARG A 139 6.24 -0.41 1.47
N LEU A 140 5.63 -0.57 0.29
CA LEU A 140 6.16 -0.03 -0.97
C LEU A 140 6.30 1.50 -0.95
N ASP A 141 5.39 2.19 -0.24
CA ASP A 141 5.44 3.62 0.01
C ASP A 141 6.70 4.04 0.76
N VAL A 142 7.05 3.29 1.81
CA VAL A 142 8.25 3.54 2.62
C VAL A 142 9.51 3.28 1.80
N ILE A 143 9.57 2.14 1.08
CA ILE A 143 10.70 1.78 0.23
C ILE A 143 10.92 2.84 -0.85
N SER A 144 9.85 3.25 -1.53
CA SER A 144 9.86 4.30 -2.56
C SER A 144 10.41 5.62 -2.01
N SER A 145 9.90 6.07 -0.86
CA SER A 145 10.33 7.32 -0.25
C SER A 145 11.79 7.33 0.19
N TYR A 146 12.32 6.18 0.59
CA TYR A 146 13.68 6.02 1.10
C TYR A 146 14.67 5.53 0.03
N TRP A 147 14.22 5.34 -1.22
CA TRP A 147 14.96 4.65 -2.28
C TRP A 147 16.34 5.25 -2.54
N GLU A 148 16.40 6.55 -2.83
CA GLU A 148 17.66 7.25 -3.12
C GLU A 148 18.65 7.19 -1.95
N THR A 149 18.14 7.28 -0.71
CA THR A 149 18.96 7.21 0.50
C THR A 149 19.50 5.81 0.73
N LEU A 150 18.70 4.78 0.44
CA LEU A 150 19.13 3.39 0.50
C LEU A 150 20.26 3.11 -0.49
N LEU A 151 20.10 3.54 -1.74
CA LEU A 151 21.12 3.35 -2.78
C LEU A 151 22.44 4.03 -2.42
N GLN A 152 22.39 5.26 -1.90
CA GLN A 152 23.57 5.97 -1.42
C GLN A 152 24.27 5.22 -0.29
N ARG A 153 23.50 4.76 0.72
CA ARG A 153 24.06 3.99 1.84
C ARG A 153 24.71 2.68 1.39
N ILE A 154 24.11 1.97 0.44
CA ILE A 154 24.68 0.73 -0.11
C ILE A 154 25.98 1.03 -0.85
N ALA A 155 26.01 2.09 -1.65
CA ALA A 155 27.23 2.53 -2.35
C ALA A 155 28.35 2.90 -1.37
N ASP A 156 28.03 3.64 -0.31
CA ASP A 156 29.00 4.07 0.72
C ASP A 156 29.53 2.88 1.54
N ALA A 157 28.67 1.91 1.85
CA ALA A 157 29.06 0.70 2.58
C ALA A 157 29.78 -0.34 1.71
N GLY A 158 29.56 -0.32 0.39
CA GLY A 158 30.08 -1.32 -0.55
C GLY A 158 29.45 -2.70 -0.38
N GLY A 159 28.24 -2.80 0.17
CA GLY A 159 27.61 -4.07 0.51
C GLY A 159 26.20 -3.95 1.09
N ILE A 160 25.73 -5.02 1.73
CA ILE A 160 24.38 -5.10 2.31
C ILE A 160 24.26 -4.17 3.51
N VAL A 161 23.19 -3.37 3.56
CA VAL A 161 22.90 -2.42 4.63
C VAL A 161 21.57 -2.75 5.29
N GLN A 162 21.54 -2.72 6.62
CA GLN A 162 20.31 -2.84 7.40
C GLN A 162 19.81 -1.45 7.81
N VAL A 163 18.52 -1.19 7.60
CA VAL A 163 17.84 0.07 7.93
C VAL A 163 16.94 -0.12 9.15
N SER A 164 17.04 0.81 10.10
CA SER A 164 16.25 0.85 11.32
C SER A 164 15.02 1.79 11.20
N TYR A 165 14.08 1.70 12.14
CA TYR A 165 12.87 2.57 12.12
C TYR A 165 13.22 4.05 12.24
N GLU A 166 14.27 4.37 13.01
CA GLU A 166 14.77 5.73 13.20
C GLU A 166 15.31 6.33 11.91
N ASP A 167 16.00 5.54 11.09
CA ASP A 167 16.56 5.99 9.81
C ASP A 167 15.49 6.49 8.83
N VAL A 168 14.29 5.90 8.88
CA VAL A 168 13.17 6.22 7.99
C VAL A 168 12.17 7.18 8.63
N GLY A 169 12.42 7.63 9.88
CA GLY A 169 11.54 8.53 10.61
C GLY A 169 10.18 7.89 10.99
N LEU A 170 10.13 6.56 11.08
CA LEU A 170 8.93 5.84 11.50
C LEU A 170 8.99 5.53 13.00
N PRO A 171 7.87 5.62 13.74
CA PRO A 171 7.84 5.23 15.14
C PRO A 171 8.14 3.73 15.29
N THR A 172 8.88 3.38 16.32
CA THR A 172 9.21 1.98 16.58
C THR A 172 7.94 1.19 16.94
N PRO A 173 7.91 -0.14 16.70
CA PRO A 173 6.77 -0.97 17.10
C PRO A 173 6.40 -0.83 18.59
N LEU A 174 7.41 -0.67 19.46
CA LEU A 174 7.21 -0.47 20.89
C LEU A 174 6.54 0.87 21.20
N GLU A 175 6.98 1.96 20.56
CA GLU A 175 6.32 3.26 20.68
C GLU A 175 4.87 3.23 20.18
N LEU A 176 4.59 2.45 19.13
CA LEU A 176 3.23 2.26 18.64
C LEU A 176 2.37 1.48 19.63
N GLU A 177 2.90 0.45 20.29
CA GLU A 177 2.21 -0.28 21.35
C GLU A 177 1.92 0.60 22.57
N GLU A 178 2.89 1.42 23.00
CA GLU A 178 2.68 2.39 24.07
C GLU A 178 1.61 3.42 23.71
N ARG A 179 1.63 3.94 22.48
CA ARG A 179 0.58 4.86 21.99
C ARG A 179 -0.79 4.19 21.96
N LYS A 180 -0.88 2.94 21.54
CA LYS A 180 -2.15 2.17 21.57
C LYS A 180 -2.62 1.94 23.00
N ALA A 181 -1.73 1.55 23.91
CA ALA A 181 -2.06 1.33 25.32
C ALA A 181 -2.56 2.62 25.98
N LYS A 182 -1.92 3.76 25.69
CA LYS A 182 -2.40 5.08 26.14
C LYS A 182 -3.78 5.41 25.58
N ALA A 183 -3.99 5.23 24.28
CA ALA A 183 -5.29 5.48 23.64
C ALA A 183 -6.42 4.58 24.20
N ILE A 184 -6.13 3.30 24.48
CA ILE A 184 -7.10 2.38 25.09
C ILE A 184 -7.44 2.86 26.50
N THR A 185 -6.43 3.20 27.31
CA THR A 185 -6.62 3.70 28.68
C THR A 185 -7.44 5.00 28.70
N GLU A 186 -7.17 5.91 27.76
CA GLU A 186 -7.93 7.15 27.58
C GLU A 186 -9.39 6.88 27.14
N SER A 187 -9.59 5.90 26.25
CA SER A 187 -10.93 5.52 25.80
C SER A 187 -11.76 4.85 26.90
N ASP A 188 -11.16 4.00 27.72
CA ASP A 188 -11.82 3.41 28.89
C ASP A 188 -12.22 4.48 29.91
N GLY A 189 -11.36 5.48 30.11
CA GLY A 189 -11.68 6.66 30.91
C GLY A 189 -12.88 7.43 30.37
N PHE A 190 -12.99 7.59 29.05
CA PHE A 190 -14.14 8.22 28.40
C PHE A 190 -15.44 7.41 28.58
N TYR A 191 -15.40 6.08 28.40
CA TYR A 191 -16.58 5.22 28.62
C TYR A 191 -17.04 5.23 30.08
N GLN A 192 -16.10 5.27 31.02
CA GLN A 192 -16.40 5.35 32.44
C GLN A 192 -17.06 6.69 32.80
N GLN A 193 -16.58 7.79 32.23
CA GLN A 193 -17.21 9.11 32.39
C GLN A 193 -18.63 9.13 31.82
N MET A 194 -18.83 8.61 30.61
CA MET A 194 -20.16 8.52 29.99
C MET A 194 -21.14 7.65 30.80
N ALA A 195 -20.65 6.57 31.42
CA ALA A 195 -21.48 5.72 32.29
C ALA A 195 -21.93 6.45 33.56
N ILE A 196 -21.02 7.19 34.20
CA ILE A 196 -21.33 8.02 35.38
C ILE A 196 -22.33 9.13 35.01
N GLU A 197 -22.14 9.78 33.87
CA GLU A 197 -23.04 10.82 33.37
C GLU A 197 -24.44 10.25 33.06
N SER A 198 -24.51 9.09 32.40
CA SER A 198 -25.77 8.40 32.14
C SER A 198 -26.51 8.03 33.43
N GLU A 199 -25.81 7.53 34.45
CA GLU A 199 -26.41 7.20 35.74
C GLU A 199 -26.92 8.45 36.48
N ASN A 200 -26.17 9.56 36.42
CA ASN A 200 -26.59 10.84 36.99
C ASN A 200 -27.84 11.39 36.30
N LEU A 201 -27.89 11.35 34.96
CA LEU A 201 -29.07 11.76 34.19
C LEU A 201 -30.28 10.90 34.50
N ARG A 202 -30.08 9.58 34.68
CA ARG A 202 -31.16 8.67 35.07
C ARG A 202 -31.71 9.03 36.46
N ARG A 203 -30.85 9.28 37.44
CA ARG A 203 -31.27 9.73 38.79
C ARG A 203 -32.01 11.06 38.74
N GLN A 204 -31.57 12.00 37.90
CA GLN A 204 -32.26 13.28 37.71
C GLN A 204 -33.65 13.09 37.10
N ASN A 205 -33.78 12.25 36.07
CA ASN A 205 -35.07 11.92 35.48
C ASN A 205 -36.02 11.24 36.47
N GLU A 206 -35.54 10.28 37.27
CA GLU A 206 -36.33 9.63 38.32
C GLU A 206 -36.81 10.64 39.38
N ALA A 207 -35.96 11.59 39.78
CA ALA A 207 -36.34 12.67 40.69
C ALA A 207 -37.38 13.63 40.09
N LEU A 208 -37.25 13.97 38.81
CA LEU A 208 -38.24 14.79 38.10
C LEU A 208 -39.59 14.08 38.03
N HIS A 209 -39.60 12.78 37.71
CA HIS A 209 -40.82 11.98 37.70
C HIS A 209 -41.50 11.98 39.08
N TYR A 210 -40.73 11.79 40.15
CA TYR A 210 -41.26 11.86 41.51
C TYR A 210 -41.88 13.23 41.83
N LEU A 211 -41.21 14.33 41.46
CA LEU A 211 -41.74 15.68 41.65
C LEU A 211 -43.01 15.92 40.81
N THR A 212 -43.06 15.44 39.57
CA THR A 212 -44.26 15.53 38.74
C THR A 212 -45.42 14.75 39.32
N ASP A 213 -45.17 13.56 39.88
CA ASP A 213 -46.20 12.75 40.53
C ASP A 213 -46.73 13.43 41.80
N GLN A 214 -45.85 14.03 42.61
CA GLN A 214 -46.23 14.82 43.78
C GLN A 214 -47.07 16.05 43.40
N LEU A 215 -46.65 16.79 42.36
CA LEU A 215 -47.40 17.94 41.84
C LEU A 215 -48.75 17.51 41.26
N PHE A 216 -48.81 16.37 40.58
CA PHE A 216 -50.05 15.82 40.06
C PHE A 216 -51.02 15.41 41.16
N GLU A 217 -50.53 14.78 42.25
CA GLU A 217 -51.32 14.48 43.44
C GLU A 217 -51.83 15.74 44.14
N LEU A 218 -51.04 16.81 44.19
CA LEU A 218 -51.50 18.11 44.69
C LEU A 218 -52.55 18.73 43.77
N LEU A 219 -52.36 18.65 42.45
CA LEU A 219 -53.30 19.21 41.46
C LEU A 219 -54.65 18.49 41.49
N LYS A 220 -54.66 17.16 41.68
CA LYS A 220 -55.90 16.40 41.94
C LYS A 220 -56.69 16.90 43.15
N LYS A 221 -56.00 17.37 44.20
CA LYS A 221 -56.63 17.87 45.43
C LYS A 221 -57.20 19.27 45.28
N VAL A 222 -56.64 20.09 44.38
CA VAL A 222 -57.04 21.49 44.18
C VAL A 222 -58.07 21.64 43.05
N ASP A 223 -57.93 20.92 41.94
CA ASP A 223 -58.80 21.05 40.76
C ASP A 223 -58.91 19.71 39.97
N PRO A 224 -59.93 18.89 40.26
CA PRO A 224 -60.01 17.51 39.77
C PRO A 224 -60.34 17.40 38.26
N GLU A 225 -60.89 18.45 37.65
CA GLU A 225 -61.20 18.45 36.22
C GLU A 225 -59.96 18.69 35.35
N LYS A 226 -59.05 19.57 35.77
CA LYS A 226 -57.76 19.78 35.09
C LYS A 226 -56.78 18.62 35.24
N ALA A 227 -56.84 17.87 36.35
CA ALA A 227 -56.00 16.67 36.52
C ALA A 227 -56.32 15.57 35.49
N LYS A 228 -57.58 15.46 35.05
CA LYS A 228 -58.01 14.45 34.07
C LYS A 228 -57.49 14.72 32.65
N SER A 229 -57.29 15.98 32.27
CA SER A 229 -56.78 16.33 30.93
C SER A 229 -55.27 16.10 30.77
N ILE A 230 -54.51 16.06 31.87
CA ILE A 230 -53.04 15.93 31.87
C ILE A 230 -52.57 14.47 31.84
N LYS A 231 -53.40 13.51 32.29
CA LYS A 231 -53.07 12.09 32.50
C LYS A 231 -52.74 11.29 31.20
N GLY A 232 -52.60 11.96 30.06
CA GLY A 232 -52.38 11.34 28.75
C GLY A 232 -51.44 12.09 27.80
N LEU A 233 -50.71 13.11 28.28
CA LEU A 233 -49.70 13.78 27.46
C LEU A 233 -48.40 12.93 27.46
N PRO A 234 -47.88 12.52 26.30
CA PRO A 234 -46.56 11.90 26.23
C PRO A 234 -45.48 12.92 26.66
N PRO A 235 -44.34 12.46 27.20
CA PRO A 235 -43.22 13.36 27.44
C PRO A 235 -42.86 14.04 26.11
N LEU A 236 -42.81 15.37 26.10
CA LEU A 236 -42.25 16.12 24.97
C LEU A 236 -40.75 15.75 24.85
N PRO A 237 -40.23 15.65 23.61
CA PRO A 237 -38.87 15.17 23.33
C PRO A 237 -37.79 16.02 24.00
#